data_AF-A0A842L277-F1
#
_entry.id   AF-A0A842L277-F1
#
_cell.length_a   1.000
_cell.length_b   1.000
_cell.length_c   1.000
_cell.angle_alpha   90.00
_cell.angle_beta   90.00
_cell.angle_gamma   90.00
#
_symmetry.space_group_name_H-M   'P 1'
#
loop_
_entity.id
_entity.type
_entity.pdbx_description
1 polymer ?
#
loop_
_entity_poly.entity_id
_entity_poly.type
_entity_poly.pdbx_seq_one_letter_code
_entity_poly.pdbx_strand_id
1 'polypeptide(L)'
;MPKVAVPTSKGGLDDRVHESLVRAETFTVVELDGGNIKEVQVIENPYRGEPHGAGPKVALFLVNLGVDVLLTPMECPKGKPILEAGGVRIVKVKAGKRVEEALRSLRSSL
;
A
#
# COMPACT_ATOMS: atom_id res chain seq x y z
N MET A 1 12.33 11.00 0.53
CA MET A 1 11.85 10.06 1.56
C MET A 1 10.65 9.34 0.98
N PRO A 2 10.76 8.07 0.53
CA PRO A 2 9.63 7.41 -0.12
C PRO A 2 8.50 7.11 0.88
N LYS A 3 7.27 7.39 0.48
CA LYS A 3 6.03 7.03 1.16
C LYS A 3 5.52 5.69 0.64
N VAL A 4 5.44 4.71 1.52
CA VAL A 4 5.10 3.32 1.19
C VAL A 4 3.74 2.97 1.77
N ALA A 5 2.81 2.49 0.96
CA ALA A 5 1.53 1.98 1.42
C ALA A 5 1.47 0.45 1.38
N VAL A 6 0.84 -0.13 2.40
CA VAL A 6 0.58 -1.58 2.50
C VAL A 6 -0.90 -1.78 2.87
N PRO A 7 -1.69 -2.56 2.12
CA PRO A 7 -3.05 -2.87 2.51
C PRO A 7 -3.02 -3.77 3.74
N THR A 8 -3.85 -3.46 4.73
CA THR A 8 -3.91 -4.10 6.05
C THR A 8 -5.34 -4.18 6.55
N SER A 9 -5.56 -4.91 7.64
CA SER A 9 -6.88 -4.94 8.29
C SER A 9 -6.95 -3.93 9.43
N LYS A 10 -6.15 -4.13 10.47
CA LYS A 10 -6.07 -3.21 11.61
C LYS A 10 -5.10 -2.05 11.35
N GLY A 11 -4.02 -2.34 10.63
CA GLY A 11 -2.93 -1.41 10.36
C GLY A 11 -1.80 -1.47 11.39
N GLY A 12 -0.70 -0.80 11.07
CA GLY A 12 0.54 -0.80 11.84
C GLY A 12 1.58 -1.82 11.35
N LEU A 13 2.77 -1.76 11.94
CA LEU A 13 3.92 -2.59 11.53
C LEU A 13 3.76 -4.07 11.91
N ASP A 14 2.97 -4.33 12.96
CA ASP A 14 2.66 -5.68 13.46
C ASP A 14 1.56 -6.39 12.69
N ASP A 15 0.77 -5.65 11.91
CA ASP A 15 -0.26 -6.24 11.08
C ASP A 15 0.35 -6.97 9.87
N ARG A 16 -0.50 -7.60 9.07
CA ARG A 16 -0.12 -8.41 7.93
C ARG A 16 -0.65 -7.79 6.64
N VAL A 17 0.12 -8.00 5.58
CA VAL A 17 -0.28 -7.66 4.21
C VAL A 17 -1.61 -8.35 3.92
N HIS A 18 -2.63 -7.53 3.67
CA HIS A 18 -3.97 -8.01 3.34
C HIS A 18 -3.97 -8.68 1.95
N GLU A 19 -4.79 -9.72 1.78
CA GLU A 19 -4.89 -10.45 0.50
C GLU A 19 -5.52 -9.62 -0.61
N SER A 20 -6.40 -8.69 -0.24
CA SER A 20 -7.10 -7.80 -1.16
C SER A 20 -6.66 -6.36 -1.00
N LEU A 21 -6.30 -5.71 -2.09
CA LEU A 21 -6.01 -4.27 -2.09
C LEU A 21 -7.27 -3.44 -1.83
N VAL A 22 -8.37 -3.77 -2.50
CA VAL A 22 -9.58 -2.94 -2.51
C VAL A 22 -10.53 -3.25 -1.35
N ARG A 23 -10.42 -4.45 -0.75
CA ARG A 23 -11.23 -4.86 0.41
C ARG A 23 -10.49 -4.74 1.74
N ALA A 24 -9.19 -4.40 1.71
CA ALA A 24 -8.47 -4.05 2.93
C ALA A 24 -9.22 -2.95 3.68
N GLU A 25 -9.35 -3.10 4.99
CA GLU A 25 -10.02 -2.14 5.84
C GLU A 25 -9.17 -0.87 6.02
N THR A 26 -7.85 -1.03 6.04
CA THR A 26 -6.88 0.06 6.23
C THR A 26 -5.71 -0.04 5.26
N PHE A 27 -4.96 1.05 5.17
CA PHE A 27 -3.62 1.10 4.61
C PHE A 27 -2.65 1.54 5.70
N THR A 28 -1.63 0.72 5.98
CA THR A 28 -0.47 1.17 6.72
C THR A 28 0.43 1.95 5.78
N VAL A 29 0.54 3.25 6.01
CA VAL A 29 1.37 4.18 5.24
C VAL A 29 2.60 4.54 6.05
N VAL A 30 3.77 4.39 5.46
CA VAL A 30 5.06 4.53 6.13
C VAL A 30 5.96 5.46 5.36
N GLU A 31 6.56 6.43 6.04
CA GLU A 31 7.62 7.26 5.46
C GLU A 31 8.99 6.67 5.81
N LEU A 32 9.81 6.47 4.77
CA LEU A 32 11.16 5.94 4.91
C LEU A 32 12.21 7.03 4.65
N ASP A 33 13.26 7.03 5.45
CA ASP A 33 14.44 7.89 5.29
C ASP A 33 15.72 7.06 5.50
N GLY A 34 16.52 6.93 4.44
CA GLY A 34 17.71 6.07 4.44
C GLY A 34 17.40 4.62 4.85
N GLY A 35 16.21 4.13 4.50
CA GLY A 35 15.72 2.80 4.91
C GLY A 35 15.23 2.71 6.35
N ASN A 36 15.23 3.78 7.14
CA ASN A 36 14.64 3.79 8.48
C ASN A 36 13.19 4.27 8.44
N ILE A 37 12.34 3.72 9.32
CA ILE A 37 10.95 4.18 9.48
C ILE A 37 10.99 5.49 10.26
N LYS A 38 10.46 6.55 9.66
CA LYS A 38 10.30 7.85 10.33
C LYS A 38 8.90 8.04 10.88
N GLU A 39 7.91 7.60 10.12
CA GLU A 39 6.51 7.74 10.49
C GLU A 39 5.70 6.52 10.05
N VAL A 40 4.68 6.18 10.83
CA VAL A 40 3.68 5.16 10.51
C VAL A 40 2.31 5.75 10.75
N GLN A 41 1.49 5.76 9.70
CA GLN A 41 0.09 6.16 9.76
C GLN A 41 -0.79 4.99 9.36
N VAL A 42 -1.94 4.87 10.04
CA VAL A 42 -2.99 3.93 9.66
C VAL A 42 -4.13 4.74 9.07
N ILE A 43 -4.42 4.50 7.79
CA ILE A 43 -5.42 5.24 7.04
C ILE A 43 -6.56 4.29 6.68
N GLU A 44 -7.80 4.63 7.03
CA GLU A 44 -8.95 3.82 6.64
C GLU A 44 -9.14 3.81 5.11
N ASN A 45 -9.62 2.69 4.58
CA ASN A 45 -9.99 2.58 3.17
C ASN A 45 -11.46 3.00 2.98
N PRO A 46 -11.75 4.19 2.42
CA PRO A 46 -13.12 4.67 2.24
C PRO A 46 -13.89 3.86 1.19
N TYR A 47 -13.20 3.07 0.36
CA TYR A 47 -13.79 2.29 -0.73
C TYR A 47 -13.95 0.80 -0.41
N ARG A 48 -13.66 0.36 0.82
CA ARG A 48 -13.72 -1.07 1.19
C ARG A 48 -15.09 -1.70 0.92
N GLY A 49 -16.16 -0.92 1.09
CA GLY A 49 -17.55 -1.32 0.90
C GLY A 49 -18.10 -1.09 -0.52
N GLU A 50 -17.29 -0.56 -1.44
CA GLU A 50 -17.75 -0.19 -2.78
C GLU A 50 -18.12 -1.45 -3.60
N PRO A 51 -19.37 -1.63 -4.05
CA PRO A 51 -19.78 -2.82 -4.79
C PRO A 51 -19.03 -2.95 -6.12
N HIS A 52 -18.81 -1.85 -6.83
CA HIS A 52 -18.20 -1.83 -8.17
C HIS A 52 -17.24 -0.65 -8.35
N GLY A 53 -16.18 -0.84 -9.13
CA GLY A 53 -15.25 0.26 -9.44
C GLY A 53 -14.29 0.64 -8.32
N ALA A 54 -14.16 -0.18 -7.26
CA ALA A 54 -13.23 0.07 -6.16
C ALA A 54 -11.76 0.18 -6.60
N GLY A 55 -11.34 -0.59 -7.63
CA GLY A 55 -9.95 -0.63 -8.11
C GLY A 55 -9.41 0.74 -8.52
N PRO A 56 -10.00 1.40 -9.54
CA PRO A 56 -9.60 2.75 -9.95
C PRO A 56 -9.68 3.78 -8.81
N LYS A 57 -10.71 3.71 -7.96
CA LYS A 57 -10.89 4.64 -6.83
C LYS A 57 -9.79 4.51 -5.78
N VAL A 58 -9.45 3.28 -5.39
CA VAL A 58 -8.34 3.01 -4.45
C VAL A 58 -7.00 3.42 -5.06
N ALA A 59 -6.78 3.20 -6.35
CA ALA A 59 -5.57 3.66 -7.03
C ALA A 59 -5.42 5.18 -6.96
N LEU A 60 -6.47 5.93 -7.32
CA LEU A 60 -6.46 7.39 -7.25
C LEU A 60 -6.30 7.90 -5.81
N PHE A 61 -6.91 7.21 -4.84
CA PHE A 61 -6.75 7.53 -3.43
C PHE A 61 -5.31 7.43 -2.96
N LEU A 62 -4.60 6.35 -3.29
CA LEU A 62 -3.19 6.18 -2.95
C LEU A 62 -2.31 7.24 -3.63
N VAL A 63 -2.60 7.59 -4.89
CA VAL A 63 -1.92 8.71 -5.59
C VAL A 63 -2.13 10.03 -4.85
N ASN A 64 -3.37 10.34 -4.47
CA ASN A 64 -3.70 11.58 -3.75
C ASN A 64 -3.08 11.65 -2.35
N LEU A 65 -2.81 10.50 -1.72
CA LEU A 65 -2.06 10.43 -0.46
C LEU A 65 -0.55 10.66 -0.63
N GLY A 66 -0.06 10.77 -1.88
CA GLY A 66 1.34 10.94 -2.20
C GLY A 66 2.16 9.68 -1.98
N VAL A 67 1.56 8.50 -2.15
CA VAL A 67 2.28 7.22 -2.07
C VAL A 67 3.24 7.09 -3.23
N ASP A 68 4.49 6.72 -2.97
CA ASP A 68 5.50 6.45 -4.01
C ASP A 68 5.58 4.95 -4.32
N VAL A 69 5.34 4.10 -3.32
CA VAL A 69 5.46 2.64 -3.45
C VAL A 69 4.25 1.95 -2.82
N LEU A 70 3.61 1.07 -3.58
CA LEU A 70 2.55 0.19 -3.09
C LEU A 70 3.10 -1.24 -2.94
N LEU A 71 3.16 -1.74 -1.71
CA LEU A 71 3.41 -3.16 -1.43
C LEU A 71 2.08 -3.92 -1.44
N THR A 72 1.89 -4.83 -2.39
CA THR A 72 0.61 -5.57 -2.50
C THR A 72 0.82 -6.96 -3.12
N PRO A 73 -0.04 -7.95 -2.85
CA PRO A 73 -0.03 -9.21 -3.60
C PRO A 73 -0.59 -9.09 -5.02
N MET A 74 -1.20 -7.94 -5.37
CA MET A 74 -2.01 -7.77 -6.58
C MET A 74 -1.30 -6.96 -7.68
N GLU A 75 -1.50 -7.34 -8.95
CA GLU A 75 -1.04 -6.57 -10.13
C GLU A 75 -1.92 -5.35 -10.43
N CYS A 76 -3.06 -5.22 -9.76
CA CYS A 76 -3.97 -4.09 -9.84
C CYS A 76 -4.44 -3.73 -11.27
N PRO A 77 -4.95 -4.67 -12.10
CA PRO A 77 -5.14 -4.45 -13.54
C PRO A 77 -6.01 -3.24 -13.90
N LYS A 78 -7.04 -2.94 -13.09
CA LYS A 78 -7.91 -1.77 -13.31
C LYS A 78 -7.35 -0.45 -12.75
N GLY A 79 -6.45 -0.51 -11.79
CA GLY A 79 -5.85 0.65 -11.14
C GLY A 79 -4.45 0.98 -11.61
N LYS A 80 -3.76 0.04 -12.27
CA LYS A 80 -2.37 0.13 -12.69
C LYS A 80 -2.08 1.37 -13.56
N PRO A 81 -2.89 1.71 -14.58
CA PRO A 81 -2.64 2.94 -15.35
C PRO A 81 -2.69 4.22 -14.51
N ILE A 82 -3.54 4.26 -13.47
CA ILE A 82 -3.67 5.41 -12.56
C ILE A 82 -2.46 5.47 -11.61
N LEU A 83 -2.05 4.33 -11.06
CA LEU A 83 -0.87 4.22 -10.20
C LEU A 83 0.39 4.65 -10.98
N GLU A 84 0.57 4.16 -12.20
CA GLU A 84 1.71 4.50 -13.06
C GLU A 84 1.71 5.99 -13.45
N ALA A 85 0.56 6.54 -13.85
CA ALA A 85 0.45 7.97 -14.16
C ALA A 85 0.72 8.87 -12.95
N GLY A 86 0.40 8.39 -11.74
CA GLY A 86 0.70 9.07 -10.48
C GLY A 86 2.12 8.81 -9.93
N GLY A 87 2.96 8.06 -10.65
CA GLY A 87 4.33 7.75 -10.21
C GLY A 87 4.43 6.67 -9.12
N VAL A 88 3.34 5.96 -8.81
CA VAL A 88 3.31 4.92 -7.78
C VAL A 88 3.89 3.62 -8.34
N ARG A 89 5.01 3.15 -7.78
CA ARG A 89 5.59 1.86 -8.13
C ARG A 89 4.92 0.73 -7.35
N ILE A 90 4.45 -0.29 -8.06
CA ILE A 90 3.92 -1.51 -7.45
C ILE A 90 5.08 -2.48 -7.16
N VAL A 91 5.16 -2.98 -5.93
CA VAL A 91 6.10 -4.04 -5.55
C VAL A 91 5.32 -5.21 -4.99
N LYS A 92 5.50 -6.36 -5.62
CA LYS A 92 4.76 -7.57 -5.27
C LYS A 92 5.28 -8.19 -3.98
N VAL A 93 4.38 -8.41 -3.02
CA VAL A 93 4.68 -9.09 -1.76
C VAL A 93 3.64 -10.17 -1.49
N LYS A 94 3.98 -11.16 -0.65
CA LYS A 94 3.04 -12.22 -0.27
C LYS A 94 2.00 -11.68 0.71
N ALA A 95 0.73 -12.04 0.50
CA ALA A 95 -0.31 -11.86 1.51
C ALA A 95 0.07 -12.59 2.82
N GLY A 96 -0.39 -12.06 3.95
CA GLY A 96 -0.09 -12.62 5.27
C GLY A 96 1.31 -12.32 5.80
N LYS A 97 2.24 -11.78 5.00
CA LYS A 97 3.57 -11.34 5.48
C LYS A 97 3.40 -10.17 6.45
N ARG A 98 4.19 -10.10 7.53
CA ARG A 98 4.14 -8.98 8.47
C ARG A 98 4.61 -7.69 7.78
N VAL A 99 3.94 -6.56 8.04
CA VAL A 99 4.22 -5.27 7.37
C VAL A 99 5.70 -4.88 7.53
N GLU A 100 6.24 -5.01 8.75
CA GLU A 100 7.65 -4.74 9.01
C GLU A 100 8.60 -5.56 8.12
N GLU A 101 8.31 -6.85 7.93
CA GLU A 101 9.12 -7.74 7.10
C GLU A 101 8.96 -7.42 5.60
N ALA A 102 7.78 -6.99 5.17
CA ALA A 102 7.54 -6.55 3.80
C ALA A 102 8.34 -5.30 3.48
N LEU A 103 8.40 -4.33 4.41
CA LEU A 103 9.20 -3.11 4.29
C LEU A 103 10.70 -3.39 4.26
N ARG A 104 11.20 -4.36 5.04
CA ARG A 104 12.63 -4.73 5.01
C ARG A 104 13.08 -5.20 3.62
N SER A 105 12.22 -5.94 2.90
CA SER A 105 12.52 -6.38 1.53
C SER A 105 12.66 -5.22 0.55
N LEU A 106 12.04 -4.06 0.83
CA LEU A 106 12.18 -2.85 0.02
C LEU A 106 13.50 -2.12 0.30
N ARG A 107 13.95 -2.10 1.56
CA ARG A 107 15.19 -1.42 1.99
C ARG A 107 16.46 -1.99 1.36
N SER A 108 16.47 -3.28 1.02
CA SER A 108 17.61 -3.91 0.35
C SER A 108 17.75 -3.51 -1.13
N SER A 109 16.80 -2.73 -1.67
CA SER A 109 16.74 -2.33 -3.09
C SER A 109 16.58 -0.81 -3.28
N LEU A 110 16.68 -0.05 -2.19
CA LEU A 110 16.69 1.43 -2.16
C LEU A 110 18.07 1.89 -1.69
#